data_AF-A0A351BK01-F1
#
_entry.id   AF-A0A351BK01-F1
#
_cell.length_a   1.000
_cell.length_b   1.000
_cell.length_c   1.000
_cell.angle_alpha   90.00
_cell.angle_beta   90.00
_cell.angle_gamma   90.00
#
_symmetry.space_group_name_H-M   'P 1'
#
loop_
_entity.id
_entity.type
_entity.pdbx_description
1 polymer ?
#
loop_
_entity_poly.entity_id
_entity_poly.type
_entity_poly.pdbx_seq_one_letter_code
_entity_poly.pdbx_strand_id
1 'polypeptide(L)'
;MTHRLENAYALLIAVDQNREPSAALPAVARDVQALHAVLVHPERCGYAPDRVRLLSGAGSTRQAILDALDWLGDQLAAIADGDSTAMIYFSGHGHVDGGEHYLIPCELNLRRLRSSAIRAADFADAVAQLTPRRLLVVLDCCHAAGMAVKGADAGPAPFAGAALPPALFLPTGKSPGAGPGSGEGRAVLSSCKPAEYSYLRADGRMSLFSFHLIEALTGHAQPSGGAAEVLVSDLISYLQRHVPQSALAQHGAAQTPDPRLTGNFLVALVLGGDGLAKGQAAPDPLAPLPPAASWQASVSGSGAVAQEGGNALGERAVQIGGDNSGTIVSGTQIVKHYYQAAGGSEAHVALNEVLGLGNRLAIIGGPGCGKTTVLLHMAWALATSLLAGEPEPAHSRLGLTVAPSELPLPILVPLASFARYRRQLPAGAPAHEKTLATFISHHLISSEAPFDLPVDFFVRLLKDGRNVLLLLDGLDEVANEGERAEVRQSVQNLVASRNAMRVVVTCRTIAYRSGGTALGGDFREIAVQAAGPRTAHRADGASGLRLHPPAGQRAPQRACR
;
A
#
# COMPACT_ATOMS: atom_id res chain seq x y z
N MET A 1 8.84 2.76 -13.12
CA MET A 1 8.82 1.85 -11.96
C MET A 1 7.38 1.40 -11.89
N THR A 2 7.07 0.11 -12.03
CA THR A 2 5.68 -0.33 -11.98
C THR A 2 5.19 -0.31 -10.53
N HIS A 3 4.35 0.67 -10.18
CA HIS A 3 3.68 0.73 -8.89
C HIS A 3 2.63 -0.39 -8.84
N ARG A 4 2.67 -1.23 -7.80
CA ARG A 4 1.63 -2.22 -7.53
C ARG A 4 0.53 -1.57 -6.70
N LEU A 5 -0.71 -1.98 -6.94
CA LEU A 5 -1.83 -1.59 -6.09
C LEU A 5 -1.79 -2.46 -4.83
N GLU A 6 -1.21 -1.91 -3.76
CA GLU A 6 -1.09 -2.61 -2.48
C GLU A 6 -2.47 -2.96 -1.91
N ASN A 7 -2.57 -4.13 -1.30
CA ASN A 7 -3.79 -4.64 -0.63
C ASN A 7 -5.04 -4.68 -1.52
N ALA A 8 -4.84 -4.85 -2.83
CA ALA A 8 -5.91 -5.12 -3.79
C ALA A 8 -6.07 -6.62 -4.06
N TYR A 9 -7.30 -7.11 -3.89
CA TYR A 9 -7.69 -8.49 -4.10
C TYR A 9 -8.83 -8.56 -5.12
N ALA A 10 -8.86 -9.62 -5.93
CA ALA A 10 -9.95 -9.83 -6.86
C ALA A 10 -10.39 -11.30 -6.90
N LEU A 11 -11.70 -11.51 -6.96
CA LEU A 11 -12.34 -12.79 -7.23
C LEU A 11 -13.09 -12.69 -8.56
N LEU A 12 -12.63 -13.42 -9.58
CA LEU A 12 -13.17 -13.41 -10.92
C LEU A 12 -13.86 -14.75 -11.20
N ILE A 13 -15.17 -14.73 -11.42
CA ILE A 13 -16.01 -15.92 -11.57
C ILE A 13 -16.64 -15.90 -12.96
N ALA A 14 -16.38 -16.94 -13.74
CA ALA A 14 -17.05 -17.22 -15.01
C ALA A 14 -17.77 -18.57 -14.95
N VAL A 15 -19.03 -18.59 -15.39
CA VAL A 15 -19.77 -19.83 -15.63
C VAL A 15 -19.89 -20.04 -17.13
N ASP A 16 -18.79 -20.45 -17.76
CA ASP A 16 -18.69 -20.69 -19.20
C ASP A 16 -19.10 -22.10 -19.64
N GLN A 17 -19.00 -23.07 -18.73
CA GLN A 17 -19.46 -24.44 -18.91
C GLN A 17 -20.68 -24.70 -18.04
N ASN A 18 -21.55 -25.58 -18.51
CA ASN A 18 -22.68 -26.05 -17.72
C ASN A 18 -22.97 -27.53 -18.02
N ARG A 19 -23.45 -28.26 -17.01
CA ARG A 19 -23.95 -29.64 -17.18
C ARG A 19 -25.16 -29.68 -18.11
N GLU A 20 -25.94 -28.61 -18.15
CA GLU A 20 -26.97 -28.39 -19.15
C GLU A 20 -26.33 -27.72 -20.39
N PRO A 21 -26.15 -28.42 -21.53
CA PRO A 21 -25.41 -27.87 -22.67
C PRO A 21 -26.02 -26.59 -23.25
N SER A 22 -27.35 -26.44 -23.15
CA SER A 22 -28.08 -25.24 -23.59
C SER A 22 -27.82 -24.00 -22.71
N ALA A 23 -27.20 -24.19 -21.54
CA ALA A 23 -26.81 -23.15 -20.59
C ALA A 23 -25.31 -22.80 -20.64
N ALA A 24 -24.54 -23.40 -21.58
CA ALA A 24 -23.12 -23.10 -21.69
C ALA A 24 -22.91 -21.73 -22.34
N LEU A 25 -21.94 -20.96 -21.82
CA LEU A 25 -21.56 -19.63 -22.30
C LEU A 25 -20.05 -19.57 -22.58
N PRO A 26 -19.51 -20.29 -23.59
CA PRO A 26 -18.06 -20.41 -23.75
C PRO A 26 -17.30 -19.08 -23.89
N ALA A 27 -17.98 -18.02 -24.35
CA ALA A 27 -17.41 -16.70 -24.48
C ALA A 27 -17.06 -16.04 -23.14
N VAL A 28 -17.79 -16.33 -22.04
CA VAL A 28 -17.54 -15.65 -20.75
C VAL A 28 -16.25 -16.11 -20.08
N ALA A 29 -15.67 -17.25 -20.50
CA ALA A 29 -14.32 -17.63 -20.11
C ALA A 29 -13.30 -16.55 -20.52
N ARG A 30 -13.49 -15.94 -21.69
CA ARG A 30 -12.61 -14.88 -22.19
C ARG A 30 -12.77 -13.58 -21.43
N ASP A 31 -13.94 -13.31 -20.84
CA ASP A 31 -14.16 -12.13 -19.99
C ASP A 31 -13.20 -12.15 -18.80
N VAL A 32 -13.24 -13.24 -18.01
CA VAL A 32 -12.39 -13.38 -16.83
C VAL A 32 -10.92 -13.56 -17.18
N GLN A 33 -10.58 -14.22 -18.29
CA GLN A 33 -9.20 -14.34 -18.75
C GLN A 33 -8.61 -12.98 -19.13
N ALA A 34 -9.35 -12.18 -19.90
CA ALA A 34 -8.90 -10.84 -20.30
C ALA A 34 -8.84 -9.90 -19.10
N LEU A 35 -9.86 -9.92 -18.23
CA LEU A 35 -9.87 -9.10 -17.02
C LEU A 35 -8.73 -9.50 -16.07
N HIS A 36 -8.50 -10.79 -15.85
CA HIS A 36 -7.36 -11.28 -15.07
C HIS A 36 -6.04 -10.77 -15.65
N ALA A 37 -5.82 -10.94 -16.96
CA ALA A 37 -4.59 -10.50 -17.63
C ALA A 37 -4.35 -9.00 -17.43
N VAL A 38 -5.38 -8.18 -17.52
CA VAL A 38 -5.28 -6.72 -17.32
C VAL A 38 -5.06 -6.34 -15.86
N LEU A 39 -5.75 -7.02 -14.93
CA LEU A 39 -5.62 -6.74 -13.50
C LEU A 39 -4.20 -7.00 -13.00
N VAL A 40 -3.64 -8.18 -13.31
CA VAL A 40 -2.34 -8.61 -12.79
C VAL A 40 -1.14 -8.02 -13.53
N HIS A 41 -1.35 -7.44 -14.71
CA HIS A 41 -0.23 -6.93 -15.48
C HIS A 41 0.33 -5.64 -14.85
N PRO A 42 1.65 -5.57 -14.62
CA PRO A 42 2.26 -4.45 -13.89
C PRO A 42 2.21 -3.14 -14.69
N GLU A 43 2.22 -3.18 -16.03
CA GLU A 43 1.99 -2.00 -16.89
C GLU A 43 0.50 -1.74 -17.19
N ARG A 44 -0.40 -2.31 -16.39
CA ARG A 44 -1.85 -2.06 -16.46
C ARG A 44 -2.34 -1.71 -15.06
N CYS A 45 -3.09 -2.59 -14.39
CA CYS A 45 -3.70 -2.27 -13.11
C CYS A 45 -2.82 -2.59 -11.90
N GLY A 46 -1.80 -3.44 -12.05
CA GLY A 46 -0.79 -3.69 -11.02
C GLY A 46 -1.25 -4.49 -9.80
N TYR A 47 -2.29 -5.33 -9.92
CA TYR A 47 -2.67 -6.28 -8.88
C TYR A 47 -1.58 -7.36 -8.74
N ALA A 48 -1.32 -7.82 -7.53
CA ALA A 48 -0.40 -8.94 -7.34
C ALA A 48 -1.06 -10.24 -7.85
N PRO A 49 -0.38 -11.06 -8.68
CA PRO A 49 -0.99 -12.26 -9.26
C PRO A 49 -1.56 -13.26 -8.25
N ASP A 50 -0.94 -13.38 -7.07
CA ASP A 50 -1.37 -14.25 -5.97
C ASP A 50 -2.62 -13.72 -5.23
N ARG A 51 -3.02 -12.47 -5.48
CA ARG A 51 -4.20 -11.82 -4.90
C ARG A 51 -5.41 -11.79 -5.83
N VAL A 52 -5.29 -12.37 -7.02
CA VAL A 52 -6.39 -12.50 -7.99
C VAL A 52 -6.73 -13.98 -8.17
N ARG A 53 -7.92 -14.39 -7.76
CA ARG A 53 -8.41 -15.76 -7.92
C ARG A 53 -9.42 -15.83 -9.06
N LEU A 54 -9.21 -16.79 -9.97
CA LEU A 54 -10.10 -17.05 -11.10
C LEU A 54 -10.81 -18.40 -10.93
N LEU A 55 -12.14 -18.38 -11.06
CA LEU A 55 -12.99 -19.57 -11.15
C LEU A 55 -13.66 -19.62 -12.53
N SER A 56 -13.54 -20.77 -13.21
CA SER A 56 -14.10 -20.98 -14.55
C SER A 56 -14.30 -22.47 -14.83
N GLY A 57 -15.06 -22.80 -15.87
CA GLY A 57 -15.33 -24.15 -16.35
C GLY A 57 -15.99 -25.04 -15.28
N ALA A 58 -15.52 -26.29 -15.18
CA ALA A 58 -15.98 -27.22 -14.15
C ALA A 58 -15.65 -26.78 -12.70
N GLY A 59 -14.83 -25.75 -12.51
CA GLY A 59 -14.49 -25.18 -11.20
C GLY A 59 -15.49 -24.16 -10.68
N SER A 60 -16.47 -23.71 -11.47
CA SER A 60 -17.50 -22.74 -11.04
C SER A 60 -18.73 -23.42 -10.43
N THR A 61 -18.49 -24.38 -9.54
CA THR A 61 -19.53 -25.10 -8.77
C THR A 61 -20.15 -24.21 -7.70
N ARG A 62 -21.31 -24.60 -7.18
CA ARG A 62 -21.97 -23.85 -6.09
C ARG A 62 -21.02 -23.71 -4.90
N GLN A 63 -20.40 -24.82 -4.50
CA GLN A 63 -19.51 -24.85 -3.35
C GLN A 63 -18.23 -24.05 -3.60
N ALA A 64 -17.60 -24.20 -4.77
CA ALA A 64 -16.35 -23.49 -5.08
C ALA A 64 -16.54 -21.97 -5.11
N ILE A 65 -17.70 -21.47 -5.57
CA ILE A 65 -18.02 -20.04 -5.54
C ILE A 65 -18.10 -19.53 -4.08
N LEU A 66 -18.75 -20.28 -3.18
CA LEU A 66 -18.85 -19.92 -1.77
C LEU A 66 -17.48 -20.01 -1.07
N ASP A 67 -16.73 -21.09 -1.28
CA ASP A 67 -15.38 -21.26 -0.74
C ASP A 67 -14.43 -20.15 -1.21
N ALA A 68 -14.63 -19.63 -2.42
CA ALA A 68 -13.83 -18.52 -2.92
C ALA A 68 -14.21 -17.16 -2.31
N LEU A 69 -15.47 -16.96 -1.91
CA LEU A 69 -15.86 -15.82 -1.09
C LEU A 69 -15.25 -15.90 0.31
N ASP A 70 -15.26 -17.10 0.92
CA ASP A 70 -14.63 -17.33 2.22
C ASP A 70 -13.12 -17.05 2.15
N TRP A 71 -12.44 -17.56 1.11
CA TRP A 71 -11.03 -17.21 0.86
C TRP A 71 -10.80 -15.71 0.75
N LEU A 72 -11.66 -14.99 0.01
CA LEU A 72 -11.54 -13.54 -0.12
C LEU A 72 -11.72 -12.86 1.24
N GLY A 73 -12.68 -13.30 2.06
CA GLY A 73 -12.88 -12.85 3.43
C GLY A 73 -11.63 -13.04 4.29
N ASP A 74 -11.04 -14.24 4.26
CA ASP A 74 -9.82 -14.57 5.00
C ASP A 74 -8.64 -13.68 4.59
N GLN A 75 -8.46 -13.45 3.28
CA GLN A 75 -7.40 -12.57 2.78
C GLN A 75 -7.57 -11.13 3.27
N LEU A 76 -8.81 -10.63 3.29
CA LEU A 76 -9.11 -9.26 3.72
C LEU A 76 -8.96 -9.11 5.24
N ALA A 77 -9.36 -10.11 6.03
CA ALA A 77 -9.23 -10.11 7.48
C ALA A 77 -7.77 -10.15 7.96
N ALA A 78 -6.84 -10.66 7.14
CA ALA A 78 -5.42 -10.70 7.45
C ALA A 78 -4.71 -9.32 7.34
N ILE A 79 -5.40 -8.28 6.87
CA ILE A 79 -4.83 -6.95 6.63
C ILE A 79 -5.01 -6.09 7.89
N ALA A 80 -3.90 -5.79 8.57
CA ALA A 80 -3.89 -5.24 9.92
C ALA A 80 -4.60 -3.88 10.10
N ASP A 81 -4.59 -3.03 9.07
CA ASP A 81 -5.24 -1.70 9.08
C ASP A 81 -6.60 -1.69 8.36
N GLY A 82 -7.02 -2.82 7.79
CA GLY A 82 -8.22 -2.94 6.97
C GLY A 82 -8.18 -2.16 5.65
N ASP A 83 -7.05 -1.52 5.31
CA ASP A 83 -6.93 -0.62 4.15
C ASP A 83 -6.77 -1.42 2.86
N SER A 84 -7.88 -2.00 2.42
CA SER A 84 -7.93 -2.95 1.32
C SER A 84 -8.97 -2.60 0.26
N THR A 85 -8.65 -2.98 -0.98
CA THR A 85 -9.57 -2.93 -2.11
C THR A 85 -9.93 -4.35 -2.52
N ALA A 86 -11.22 -4.66 -2.62
CA ALA A 86 -11.70 -5.93 -3.13
C ALA A 86 -12.55 -5.72 -4.39
N MET A 87 -12.31 -6.54 -5.41
CA MET A 87 -13.15 -6.65 -6.60
C MET A 87 -13.78 -8.05 -6.65
N ILE A 88 -15.08 -8.12 -6.82
CA ILE A 88 -15.78 -9.37 -7.15
C ILE A 88 -16.37 -9.18 -8.53
N TYR A 89 -16.01 -10.03 -9.47
CA TYR A 89 -16.56 -10.03 -10.81
C TYR A 89 -17.23 -11.38 -11.05
N PHE A 90 -18.50 -11.36 -11.45
CA PHE A 90 -19.24 -12.56 -11.84
C PHE A 90 -19.78 -12.38 -13.26
N SER A 91 -19.52 -13.37 -14.13
CA SER A 91 -20.10 -13.47 -15.46
C SER A 91 -20.76 -14.83 -15.67
N GLY A 92 -22.04 -14.82 -16.05
CA GLY A 92 -22.80 -16.06 -16.22
C GLY A 92 -24.32 -15.85 -16.26
N HIS A 93 -25.07 -16.93 -16.07
CA HIS A 93 -26.53 -16.88 -16.06
C HIS A 93 -27.08 -16.40 -14.72
N GLY A 94 -27.99 -15.43 -14.79
CA GLY A 94 -28.94 -15.09 -13.74
C GLY A 94 -30.33 -15.64 -14.09
N HIS A 95 -31.06 -16.10 -13.09
CA HIS A 95 -32.42 -16.62 -13.25
C HIS A 95 -33.34 -16.08 -12.17
N VAL A 96 -34.62 -15.90 -12.49
CA VAL A 96 -35.67 -15.58 -11.52
C VAL A 96 -36.71 -16.71 -11.48
N ASP A 97 -36.97 -17.21 -10.28
CA ASP A 97 -38.02 -18.18 -9.98
C ASP A 97 -38.79 -17.75 -8.74
N GLY A 98 -40.11 -17.64 -8.84
CA GLY A 98 -40.99 -17.25 -7.73
C GLY A 98 -40.68 -15.88 -7.11
N GLY A 99 -40.08 -14.94 -7.87
CA GLY A 99 -39.66 -13.63 -7.38
C GLY A 99 -38.25 -13.59 -6.76
N GLU A 100 -37.62 -14.75 -6.59
CA GLU A 100 -36.25 -14.86 -6.08
C GLU A 100 -35.25 -14.89 -7.23
N HIS A 101 -34.12 -14.21 -7.06
CA HIS A 101 -33.04 -14.18 -8.05
C HIS A 101 -31.99 -15.25 -7.70
N TYR A 102 -31.43 -15.87 -8.72
CA TYR A 102 -30.44 -16.94 -8.61
C TYR A 102 -29.27 -16.71 -9.55
N LEU A 103 -28.07 -16.97 -9.07
CA LEU A 103 -26.89 -17.19 -9.89
C LEU A 103 -26.83 -18.68 -10.23
N ILE A 104 -26.51 -19.01 -11.48
CA ILE A 104 -26.51 -20.37 -11.99
C ILE A 104 -25.07 -20.91 -12.06
N PRO A 105 -24.66 -21.85 -11.20
CA PRO A 105 -23.34 -22.50 -11.27
C PRO A 105 -23.27 -23.54 -12.39
N CYS A 106 -22.06 -24.02 -12.70
CA CYS A 106 -21.84 -24.97 -13.81
C CYS A 106 -22.52 -26.34 -13.60
N GLU A 107 -22.75 -26.73 -12.35
CA GLU A 107 -23.33 -28.03 -12.00
C GLU A 107 -24.84 -28.01 -11.80
N LEU A 108 -25.51 -26.94 -12.24
CA LEU A 108 -26.94 -26.75 -12.06
C LEU A 108 -27.75 -28.00 -12.41
N ASN A 109 -28.72 -28.31 -11.55
CA ASN A 109 -29.75 -29.28 -11.84
C ASN A 109 -31.10 -28.56 -11.97
N LEU A 110 -31.61 -28.46 -13.21
CA LEU A 110 -32.91 -27.82 -13.50
C LEU A 110 -34.07 -28.39 -12.67
N ARG A 111 -34.04 -29.69 -12.34
CA ARG A 111 -35.08 -30.34 -11.53
C ARG A 111 -34.97 -30.02 -10.04
N ARG A 112 -33.84 -29.46 -9.61
CA ARG A 112 -33.53 -29.16 -8.21
C ARG A 112 -32.92 -27.75 -8.05
N LEU A 113 -33.42 -26.80 -8.84
CA LEU A 113 -32.95 -25.41 -8.94
C LEU A 113 -32.57 -24.83 -7.57
N ARG A 114 -33.48 -24.85 -6.59
CA ARG A 114 -33.27 -24.27 -5.25
C ARG A 114 -32.06 -24.84 -4.49
N SER A 115 -31.70 -26.09 -4.73
CA SER A 115 -30.58 -26.76 -4.03
C SER A 115 -29.26 -26.73 -4.81
N SER A 116 -29.31 -26.48 -6.13
CA SER A 116 -28.13 -26.47 -7.01
C SER A 116 -27.73 -25.09 -7.51
N ALA A 117 -28.63 -24.11 -7.46
CA ALA A 117 -28.33 -22.71 -7.73
C ALA A 117 -27.86 -21.98 -6.46
N ILE A 118 -27.34 -20.77 -6.64
CA ILE A 118 -27.02 -19.87 -5.53
C ILE A 118 -28.10 -18.79 -5.51
N ARG A 119 -28.83 -18.65 -4.39
CA ARG A 119 -29.74 -17.51 -4.24
C ARG A 119 -28.92 -16.22 -4.21
N ALA A 120 -29.37 -15.20 -4.93
CA ALA A 120 -28.73 -13.90 -4.95
C ALA A 120 -28.66 -13.28 -3.54
N ALA A 121 -29.65 -13.56 -2.69
CA ALA A 121 -29.65 -13.15 -1.29
C ALA A 121 -28.50 -13.82 -0.50
N ASP A 122 -28.36 -15.16 -0.58
CA ASP A 122 -27.28 -15.88 0.11
C ASP A 122 -25.89 -15.40 -0.37
N PHE A 123 -25.74 -15.14 -1.68
CA PHE A 123 -24.50 -14.57 -2.23
C PHE A 123 -24.26 -13.14 -1.74
N ALA A 124 -25.30 -12.30 -1.70
CA ALA A 124 -25.21 -10.94 -1.18
C ALA A 124 -24.88 -10.91 0.32
N ASP A 125 -25.44 -11.82 1.11
CA ASP A 125 -25.14 -11.97 2.54
C ASP A 125 -23.67 -12.32 2.75
N ALA A 126 -23.13 -13.26 1.97
CA ALA A 126 -21.70 -13.59 2.01
C ALA A 126 -20.82 -12.39 1.60
N VAL A 127 -21.20 -11.64 0.56
CA VAL A 127 -20.51 -10.40 0.16
C VAL A 127 -20.62 -9.30 1.22
N ALA A 128 -21.71 -9.25 1.99
CA ALA A 128 -21.89 -8.31 3.07
C ALA A 128 -20.94 -8.58 4.26
N GLN A 129 -20.56 -9.84 4.48
CA GLN A 129 -19.57 -10.22 5.52
C GLN A 129 -18.14 -9.78 5.19
N LEU A 130 -17.84 -9.51 3.92
CA LEU A 130 -16.52 -8.97 3.54
C LEU A 130 -16.37 -7.55 4.10
N THR A 131 -15.28 -7.26 4.79
CA THR A 131 -15.02 -5.94 5.42
C THR A 131 -13.84 -5.17 4.81
N PRO A 132 -13.68 -5.08 3.47
CA PRO A 132 -12.67 -4.21 2.90
C PRO A 132 -13.10 -2.74 3.05
N ARG A 133 -12.12 -1.84 3.08
CA ARG A 133 -12.35 -0.39 3.03
C ARG A 133 -13.00 0.05 1.72
N ARG A 134 -12.71 -0.67 0.63
CA ARG A 134 -13.19 -0.42 -0.74
C ARG A 134 -13.68 -1.72 -1.37
N LEU A 135 -14.96 -1.82 -1.72
CA LEU A 135 -15.53 -3.01 -2.38
C LEU A 135 -16.22 -2.66 -3.69
N LEU A 136 -15.76 -3.26 -4.79
CA LEU A 136 -16.44 -3.23 -6.08
C LEU A 136 -17.01 -4.61 -6.41
N VAL A 137 -18.32 -4.68 -6.64
CA VAL A 137 -19.01 -5.88 -7.15
C VAL A 137 -19.46 -5.62 -8.58
N VAL A 138 -19.10 -6.49 -9.51
CA VAL A 138 -19.45 -6.39 -10.92
C VAL A 138 -20.23 -7.64 -11.32
N LEU A 139 -21.44 -7.45 -11.82
CA LEU A 139 -22.39 -8.50 -12.16
C LEU A 139 -22.68 -8.43 -13.66
N ASP A 140 -21.99 -9.25 -14.44
CA ASP A 140 -22.27 -9.46 -15.86
C ASP A 140 -23.23 -10.65 -16.04
N CYS A 141 -24.49 -10.42 -15.65
CA CYS A 141 -25.53 -11.45 -15.59
C CYS A 141 -26.74 -11.01 -16.41
N CYS A 142 -26.96 -11.59 -17.61
CA CYS A 142 -28.25 -11.52 -18.35
C CYS A 142 -28.22 -12.27 -19.69
N HIS A 143 -27.52 -13.40 -19.80
CA HIS A 143 -27.30 -14.08 -21.09
C HIS A 143 -28.46 -14.95 -21.59
N ALA A 144 -29.61 -14.98 -20.92
CA ALA A 144 -30.59 -16.06 -21.13
C ALA A 144 -31.51 -15.92 -22.36
N ALA A 145 -31.19 -15.11 -23.37
CA ALA A 145 -31.91 -15.13 -24.65
C ALA A 145 -31.19 -14.40 -25.80
N GLY A 146 -30.29 -13.45 -25.52
CA GLY A 146 -29.62 -12.61 -26.53
C GLY A 146 -28.42 -13.23 -27.25
N MET A 147 -28.17 -14.54 -27.07
CA MET A 147 -27.00 -15.27 -27.59
C MET A 147 -27.17 -15.79 -29.02
N ALA A 148 -28.27 -15.44 -29.71
CA ALA A 148 -28.42 -15.71 -31.14
C ALA A 148 -27.49 -14.79 -31.95
N VAL A 149 -26.24 -15.24 -32.15
CA VAL A 149 -25.48 -14.83 -33.33
C VAL A 149 -26.39 -15.08 -34.53
N LYS A 150 -26.59 -14.08 -35.40
CA LYS A 150 -27.33 -14.26 -36.66
C LYS A 150 -26.79 -15.51 -37.37
N GLY A 151 -27.57 -16.60 -37.34
CA GLY A 151 -27.22 -17.88 -37.97
C GLY A 151 -27.07 -19.10 -37.05
N ALA A 152 -27.22 -18.98 -35.73
CA ALA A 152 -27.27 -20.14 -34.83
C ALA A 152 -28.71 -20.35 -34.31
N ASP A 153 -29.32 -21.48 -34.65
CA ASP A 153 -30.60 -21.95 -34.10
C ASP A 153 -30.43 -22.28 -32.60
N ALA A 154 -30.45 -21.25 -31.75
CA ALA A 154 -30.55 -21.43 -30.31
C ALA A 154 -32.02 -21.71 -29.98
N GLY A 155 -32.32 -22.94 -29.55
CA GLY A 155 -33.62 -23.28 -28.96
C GLY A 155 -33.96 -22.41 -27.75
N PRO A 156 -35.18 -22.50 -27.19
CA PRO A 156 -35.58 -21.68 -26.05
C PRO A 156 -34.59 -21.87 -24.90
N ALA A 157 -34.09 -20.77 -24.36
CA ALA A 157 -33.14 -20.82 -23.27
C ALA A 157 -33.75 -21.53 -22.05
N PRO A 158 -32.97 -22.34 -21.32
CA PRO A 158 -33.45 -23.08 -20.16
C PRO A 158 -33.84 -22.17 -18.98
N PHE A 159 -33.57 -20.86 -19.06
CA PHE A 159 -33.81 -19.90 -17.98
C PHE A 159 -34.52 -18.64 -18.47
N ALA A 160 -35.39 -18.09 -17.61
CA ALA A 160 -35.76 -16.69 -17.70
C ALA A 160 -34.56 -15.85 -17.23
N GLY A 161 -33.94 -15.12 -18.15
CA GLY A 161 -32.79 -14.27 -17.86
C GLY A 161 -33.18 -13.11 -16.97
N ALA A 162 -32.38 -12.87 -15.95
CA ALA A 162 -32.63 -11.77 -15.03
C ALA A 162 -31.32 -11.15 -14.58
N ALA A 163 -31.30 -9.81 -14.61
CA ALA A 163 -30.25 -9.05 -13.98
C ALA A 163 -30.45 -9.11 -12.47
N LEU A 164 -29.37 -9.31 -11.72
CA LEU A 164 -29.44 -9.24 -10.27
C LEU A 164 -29.62 -7.78 -9.84
N PRO A 165 -30.55 -7.47 -8.93
CA PRO A 165 -30.74 -6.09 -8.48
C PRO A 165 -29.52 -5.64 -7.66
N PRO A 166 -28.79 -4.58 -8.08
CA PRO A 166 -27.58 -4.13 -7.40
C PRO A 166 -27.80 -3.74 -5.93
N ALA A 167 -29.03 -3.36 -5.59
CA ALA A 167 -29.43 -2.97 -4.24
C ALA A 167 -29.27 -4.09 -3.19
N LEU A 168 -29.26 -5.37 -3.60
CA LEU A 168 -29.00 -6.49 -2.69
C LEU A 168 -27.61 -6.44 -2.07
N PHE A 169 -26.65 -5.87 -2.78
CA PHE A 169 -25.23 -5.87 -2.41
C PHE A 169 -24.79 -4.60 -1.68
N LEU A 170 -25.74 -3.71 -1.37
CA LEU A 170 -25.47 -2.49 -0.63
C LEU A 170 -26.13 -2.54 0.75
N PRO A 171 -25.47 -2.00 1.79
CA PRO A 171 -26.04 -1.95 3.12
C PRO A 171 -27.33 -1.12 3.14
N THR A 172 -28.37 -1.66 3.77
CA THR A 172 -29.63 -0.95 4.02
C THR A 172 -29.46 0.02 5.19
N GLY A 173 -28.79 1.15 4.97
CA GLY A 173 -28.57 2.17 6.00
C GLY A 173 -27.48 3.19 5.63
N LYS A 174 -27.42 4.32 6.34
CA LYS A 174 -26.29 5.25 6.25
C LYS A 174 -25.05 4.55 6.84
N SER A 175 -24.12 4.10 6.01
CA SER A 175 -22.81 3.64 6.48
C SER A 175 -22.16 4.77 7.28
N PRO A 176 -21.76 4.55 8.55
CA PRO A 176 -21.02 5.56 9.30
C PRO A 176 -19.66 5.73 8.63
N GLY A 177 -19.46 6.84 7.91
CA GLY A 177 -18.20 7.19 7.24
C GLY A 177 -18.24 7.31 5.71
N ALA A 178 -19.31 6.86 5.04
CA ALA A 178 -19.44 6.95 3.58
C ALA A 178 -20.02 8.32 3.15
N GLY A 179 -19.22 9.38 3.31
CA GLY A 179 -19.48 10.68 2.70
C GLY A 179 -18.90 10.76 1.28
N PRO A 180 -19.47 11.55 0.37
CA PRO A 180 -18.81 11.88 -0.90
C PRO A 180 -17.40 12.42 -0.62
N GLY A 181 -16.36 11.73 -1.10
CA GLY A 181 -14.96 12.16 -0.97
C GLY A 181 -14.12 11.48 0.13
N SER A 182 -14.63 10.45 0.82
CA SER A 182 -13.81 9.70 1.80
C SER A 182 -12.73 8.80 1.17
N GLY A 183 -12.83 8.49 -0.13
CA GLY A 183 -11.95 7.52 -0.78
C GLY A 183 -12.27 6.06 -0.43
N GLU A 184 -13.42 5.82 0.21
CA GLU A 184 -13.88 4.52 0.71
C GLU A 184 -15.31 4.22 0.21
N GLY A 185 -15.76 2.98 0.37
CA GLY A 185 -17.16 2.62 0.20
C GLY A 185 -17.39 1.35 -0.59
N ARG A 186 -18.64 1.15 -1.00
CA ARG A 186 -19.08 0.01 -1.82
C ARG A 186 -19.68 0.50 -3.12
N ALA A 187 -19.43 -0.24 -4.19
CA ALA A 187 -20.01 -0.02 -5.49
C ALA A 187 -20.43 -1.35 -6.12
N VAL A 188 -21.56 -1.34 -6.82
CA VAL A 188 -22.15 -2.50 -7.48
C VAL A 188 -22.50 -2.09 -8.90
N LEU A 189 -21.97 -2.78 -9.89
CA LEU A 189 -22.17 -2.50 -11.31
C LEU A 189 -22.84 -3.71 -11.95
N SER A 190 -24.12 -3.59 -12.33
CA SER A 190 -24.77 -4.60 -13.17
C SER A 190 -24.66 -4.23 -14.64
N SER A 191 -24.45 -5.23 -15.50
CA SER A 191 -24.17 -5.00 -16.93
C SER A 191 -25.35 -4.46 -17.74
N CYS A 192 -26.57 -4.62 -17.24
CA CYS A 192 -27.80 -4.09 -17.84
C CYS A 192 -28.90 -3.86 -16.78
N LYS A 193 -29.98 -3.17 -17.16
CA LYS A 193 -31.18 -3.04 -16.31
C LYS A 193 -32.02 -4.33 -16.31
N PRO A 194 -32.95 -4.53 -15.35
CA PRO A 194 -33.77 -5.74 -15.23
C PRO A 194 -34.58 -6.17 -16.46
N ALA A 195 -34.87 -5.25 -17.39
CA ALA A 195 -35.63 -5.52 -18.61
C ALA A 195 -34.76 -5.55 -19.89
N GLU A 196 -33.44 -5.53 -19.72
CA GLU A 196 -32.45 -5.52 -20.80
C GLU A 196 -31.60 -6.80 -20.73
N TYR A 197 -30.83 -7.06 -21.79
CA TYR A 197 -29.91 -8.19 -21.88
C TYR A 197 -28.45 -7.74 -21.88
N SER A 198 -27.56 -8.63 -21.43
CA SER A 198 -26.11 -8.45 -21.63
C SER A 198 -25.68 -9.19 -22.89
N TYR A 199 -25.17 -8.44 -23.87
CA TYR A 199 -24.81 -8.99 -25.18
C TYR A 199 -23.32 -9.33 -25.24
N LEU A 200 -22.99 -10.32 -26.08
CA LEU A 200 -21.62 -10.47 -26.56
C LEU A 200 -21.30 -9.36 -27.57
N ARG A 201 -20.03 -9.07 -27.76
CA ARG A 201 -19.59 -8.28 -28.91
C ARG A 201 -19.99 -8.96 -30.23
N ALA A 202 -20.06 -8.17 -31.30
CA ALA A 202 -20.35 -8.67 -32.65
C ALA A 202 -19.37 -9.76 -33.13
N ASP A 203 -18.14 -9.79 -32.61
CA ASP A 203 -17.15 -10.83 -32.90
C ASP A 203 -17.38 -12.15 -32.11
N GLY A 204 -18.34 -12.17 -31.20
CA GLY A 204 -18.69 -13.32 -30.35
C GLY A 204 -17.58 -13.73 -29.37
N ARG A 205 -16.54 -12.92 -29.20
CA ARG A 205 -15.36 -13.32 -28.42
C ARG A 205 -15.52 -13.10 -26.93
N MET A 206 -16.22 -12.06 -26.52
CA MET A 206 -16.39 -11.70 -25.11
C MET A 206 -17.64 -10.82 -24.92
N SER A 207 -18.06 -10.64 -23.68
CA SER A 207 -19.15 -9.73 -23.32
C SER A 207 -18.83 -8.29 -23.75
N LEU A 208 -19.84 -7.61 -24.30
CA LEU A 208 -19.77 -6.21 -24.67
C LEU A 208 -19.52 -5.33 -23.43
N PHE A 209 -20.19 -5.61 -22.32
CA PHE A 209 -19.98 -4.90 -21.06
C PHE A 209 -18.56 -5.11 -20.54
N SER A 210 -18.11 -6.36 -20.52
CA SER A 210 -16.78 -6.72 -20.00
C SER A 210 -15.65 -6.12 -20.81
N PHE A 211 -15.83 -6.00 -22.14
CA PHE A 211 -14.89 -5.27 -22.99
C PHE A 211 -14.76 -3.80 -22.57
N HIS A 212 -15.88 -3.09 -22.43
CA HIS A 212 -15.88 -1.67 -22.03
C HIS A 212 -15.37 -1.46 -20.60
N LEU A 213 -15.58 -2.43 -19.71
CA LEU A 213 -15.00 -2.41 -18.37
C LEU A 213 -13.47 -2.48 -18.44
N ILE A 214 -12.93 -3.37 -19.27
CA ILE A 214 -11.49 -3.48 -19.47
C ILE A 214 -10.94 -2.20 -20.12
N GLU A 215 -11.61 -1.63 -21.12
CA GLU A 215 -11.21 -0.33 -21.71
C GLU A 215 -11.09 0.77 -20.65
N ALA A 216 -12.08 0.87 -19.76
CA ALA A 216 -12.07 1.83 -18.67
C ALA A 216 -10.86 1.63 -17.73
N LEU A 217 -10.59 0.37 -17.34
CA LEU A 217 -9.46 -0.02 -16.49
C LEU A 217 -8.10 0.23 -17.15
N THR A 218 -8.01 0.17 -18.49
CA THR A 218 -6.77 0.44 -19.23
C THR A 218 -6.56 1.91 -19.59
N GLY A 219 -7.36 2.82 -19.03
CA GLY A 219 -7.16 4.27 -19.14
C GLY A 219 -8.04 4.96 -20.17
N HIS A 220 -8.94 4.26 -20.87
CA HIS A 220 -9.90 4.90 -21.79
C HIS A 220 -10.95 5.72 -21.07
N ALA A 221 -11.16 5.48 -19.77
CA ALA A 221 -11.99 6.32 -18.92
C ALA A 221 -11.49 7.77 -18.82
N GLN A 222 -10.21 8.03 -19.16
CA GLN A 222 -9.56 9.34 -19.08
C GLN A 222 -9.81 10.03 -17.73
N PRO A 223 -9.33 9.43 -16.62
CA PRO A 223 -9.52 10.00 -15.29
C PRO A 223 -9.00 11.44 -15.22
N SER A 224 -9.67 12.27 -14.41
CA SER A 224 -9.51 13.73 -14.43
C SER A 224 -8.04 14.17 -14.39
N GLY A 225 -7.62 14.93 -15.41
CA GLY A 225 -6.28 15.53 -15.47
C GLY A 225 -5.14 14.57 -15.81
N GLY A 226 -5.42 13.36 -16.33
CA GLY A 226 -4.39 12.36 -16.61
C GLY A 226 -3.94 11.61 -15.35
N ALA A 227 -4.82 11.51 -14.35
CA ALA A 227 -4.54 10.80 -13.11
C ALA A 227 -4.11 9.35 -13.39
N ALA A 228 -3.17 8.85 -12.57
CA ALA A 228 -2.69 7.49 -12.63
C ALA A 228 -3.65 6.47 -11.99
N GLU A 229 -4.78 6.95 -11.49
CA GLU A 229 -5.74 6.22 -10.68
C GLU A 229 -7.07 6.13 -11.42
N VAL A 230 -7.67 4.94 -11.43
CA VAL A 230 -9.03 4.70 -11.93
C VAL A 230 -9.97 4.60 -10.74
N LEU A 231 -10.86 5.59 -10.61
CA LEU A 231 -11.89 5.58 -9.59
C LEU A 231 -13.16 4.86 -10.08
N VAL A 232 -13.99 4.41 -9.14
CA VAL A 232 -15.32 3.85 -9.47
C VAL A 232 -16.15 4.82 -10.31
N SER A 233 -16.11 6.12 -10.02
CA SER A 233 -16.82 7.14 -10.82
C SER A 233 -16.38 7.17 -12.27
N ASP A 234 -15.10 6.91 -12.54
CA ASP A 234 -14.54 6.91 -13.89
C ASP A 234 -15.05 5.67 -14.66
N LEU A 235 -15.04 4.50 -14.00
CA LEU A 235 -15.63 3.28 -14.55
C LEU A 235 -17.10 3.46 -14.90
N ILE A 236 -17.90 3.97 -13.96
CA ILE A 236 -19.34 4.21 -14.16
C ILE A 236 -19.56 5.18 -15.33
N SER A 237 -18.87 6.32 -15.31
CA SER A 237 -19.04 7.35 -16.33
C SER A 237 -18.66 6.84 -17.72
N TYR A 238 -17.65 5.98 -17.83
CA TYR A 238 -17.27 5.35 -19.09
C TYR A 238 -18.31 4.32 -19.54
N LEU A 239 -18.65 3.36 -18.67
CA LEU A 239 -19.58 2.28 -18.98
C LEU A 239 -20.97 2.81 -19.40
N GLN A 240 -21.50 3.79 -18.68
CA GLN A 240 -22.81 4.39 -19.00
C GLN A 240 -22.84 5.13 -20.35
N ARG A 241 -21.67 5.55 -20.87
CA ARG A 241 -21.58 6.19 -22.19
C ARG A 241 -21.38 5.17 -23.30
N HIS A 242 -20.45 4.23 -23.12
CA HIS A 242 -19.96 3.40 -24.22
C HIS A 242 -20.74 2.08 -24.41
N VAL A 243 -21.28 1.50 -23.34
CA VAL A 243 -22.07 0.26 -23.43
C VAL A 243 -23.37 0.47 -24.22
N PRO A 244 -24.21 1.49 -23.94
CA PRO A 244 -25.44 1.70 -24.71
C PRO A 244 -25.17 2.01 -26.18
N GLN A 245 -24.13 2.79 -26.48
CA GLN A 245 -23.73 3.11 -27.85
C GLN A 245 -23.33 1.86 -28.63
N SER A 246 -22.51 1.01 -28.03
CA SER A 246 -22.04 -0.23 -28.68
C SER A 246 -23.16 -1.25 -28.83
N ALA A 247 -24.04 -1.38 -27.83
CA ALA A 247 -25.18 -2.29 -27.91
C ALA A 247 -26.16 -1.88 -29.02
N LEU A 248 -26.46 -0.58 -29.13
CA LEU A 248 -27.29 -0.06 -30.21
C LEU A 248 -26.62 -0.28 -31.58
N ALA A 249 -25.32 -0.01 -31.69
CA ALA A 249 -24.59 -0.15 -32.95
C ALA A 249 -24.43 -1.60 -33.42
N GLN A 250 -24.19 -2.54 -32.50
CA GLN A 250 -23.89 -3.94 -32.83
C GLN A 250 -25.13 -4.83 -32.89
N HIS A 251 -26.14 -4.54 -32.04
CA HIS A 251 -27.32 -5.41 -31.87
C HIS A 251 -28.64 -4.70 -32.16
N GLY A 252 -28.64 -3.36 -32.32
CA GLY A 252 -29.88 -2.61 -32.48
C GLY A 252 -30.77 -2.62 -31.22
N ALA A 253 -30.19 -2.91 -30.05
CA ALA A 253 -30.90 -3.13 -28.80
C ALA A 253 -30.28 -2.34 -27.64
N ALA A 254 -31.06 -2.16 -26.57
CA ALA A 254 -30.61 -1.46 -25.37
C ALA A 254 -29.81 -2.40 -24.45
N GLN A 255 -28.69 -1.88 -23.95
CA GLN A 255 -27.96 -2.41 -22.81
C GLN A 255 -27.43 -1.21 -22.02
N THR A 256 -27.99 -0.98 -20.84
CA THR A 256 -27.70 0.17 -19.98
C THR A 256 -27.17 -0.32 -18.64
N PRO A 257 -25.88 -0.11 -18.32
CA PRO A 257 -25.35 -0.46 -17.01
C PRO A 257 -26.15 0.18 -15.87
N ASP A 258 -26.41 -0.58 -14.81
CA ASP A 258 -27.11 -0.13 -13.61
C ASP A 258 -26.15 -0.07 -12.40
N PRO A 259 -25.49 1.07 -12.18
CA PRO A 259 -24.57 1.25 -11.08
C PRO A 259 -25.27 1.70 -9.80
N ARG A 260 -24.80 1.22 -8.65
CA ARG A 260 -25.11 1.76 -7.32
C ARG A 260 -23.83 1.91 -6.52
N LEU A 261 -23.72 2.98 -5.74
CA LEU A 261 -22.52 3.27 -4.95
C LEU A 261 -22.86 3.99 -3.64
N THR A 262 -22.04 3.77 -2.63
CA THR A 262 -22.05 4.53 -1.37
C THR A 262 -20.83 5.43 -1.22
N GLY A 263 -19.84 5.33 -2.10
CA GLY A 263 -18.63 6.15 -2.08
C GLY A 263 -17.84 6.05 -3.38
N ASN A 264 -16.84 6.91 -3.55
CA ASN A 264 -15.97 6.94 -4.72
C ASN A 264 -14.53 6.66 -4.29
N PHE A 265 -13.91 5.64 -4.88
CA PHE A 265 -12.65 5.10 -4.42
C PHE A 265 -11.83 4.48 -5.55
N LEU A 266 -10.53 4.29 -5.28
CA LEU A 266 -9.55 3.70 -6.19
C LEU A 266 -9.84 2.21 -6.43
N VAL A 267 -9.88 1.82 -7.70
CA VAL A 267 -10.07 0.42 -8.12
C VAL A 267 -8.83 -0.13 -8.83
N ALA A 268 -8.15 0.68 -9.63
CA ALA A 268 -7.01 0.23 -10.42
C ALA A 268 -6.05 1.40 -10.69
N LEU A 269 -4.81 1.05 -11.03
CA LEU A 269 -3.86 2.01 -11.58
C LEU A 269 -3.93 2.01 -13.11
N VAL A 270 -3.58 3.15 -13.71
CA VAL A 270 -3.36 3.29 -15.15
C VAL A 270 -1.86 3.15 -15.42
N LEU A 271 -1.48 2.23 -16.30
CA LEU A 271 -0.09 1.95 -16.67
C LEU A 271 0.83 1.71 -15.46
N GLY A 272 0.36 0.95 -14.45
CA GLY A 272 1.15 0.67 -13.26
C GLY A 272 1.46 1.91 -12.43
N GLY A 273 0.58 2.91 -12.45
CA GLY A 273 0.74 4.16 -11.71
C GLY A 273 1.48 5.27 -12.45
N ASP A 274 1.96 5.02 -13.67
CA ASP A 274 2.61 6.06 -14.49
C ASP A 274 1.59 7.06 -15.07
N GLY A 275 0.32 6.65 -15.19
CA GLY A 275 -0.73 7.46 -15.81
C GLY A 275 -0.52 7.65 -17.32
N LEU A 276 -1.45 8.36 -17.97
CA LEU A 276 -1.33 8.71 -19.39
C LEU A 276 -0.76 10.11 -19.55
N ALA A 277 0.30 10.25 -20.35
CA ALA A 277 0.81 11.56 -20.71
C ALA A 277 -0.22 12.35 -21.54
N LYS A 278 -0.16 13.68 -21.49
CA LYS A 278 -1.09 14.55 -22.23
C LYS A 278 -1.04 14.25 -23.73
N GLY A 279 -2.15 13.79 -24.29
CA GLY A 279 -2.28 13.43 -25.71
C GLY A 279 -1.79 12.03 -26.08
N GLN A 280 -1.33 11.23 -25.11
CA GLN A 280 -1.03 9.81 -25.32
C GLN A 280 -2.34 9.02 -25.46
N ALA A 281 -2.43 8.18 -26.49
CA ALA A 281 -3.53 7.24 -26.63
C ALA A 281 -3.45 6.16 -25.55
N ALA A 282 -4.60 5.78 -24.98
CA ALA A 282 -4.66 4.64 -24.09
C ALA A 282 -4.24 3.36 -24.85
N PRO A 283 -3.54 2.43 -24.19
CA PRO A 283 -3.14 1.18 -24.82
C PRO A 283 -4.37 0.33 -25.16
N ASP A 284 -4.28 -0.45 -26.24
CA ASP A 284 -5.33 -1.42 -26.57
C ASP A 284 -5.63 -2.34 -25.37
N PRO A 285 -6.90 -2.43 -24.92
CA PRO A 285 -7.32 -3.22 -23.76
C PRO A 285 -7.03 -4.72 -23.89
N LEU A 286 -7.08 -5.27 -25.11
CA LEU A 286 -6.97 -6.70 -25.40
C LEU A 286 -5.69 -7.06 -26.14
N ALA A 287 -4.85 -6.07 -26.48
CA ALA A 287 -3.58 -6.35 -27.10
C ALA A 287 -2.77 -7.31 -26.22
N PRO A 288 -2.20 -8.38 -26.80
CA PRO A 288 -1.28 -9.24 -26.10
C PRO A 288 -0.16 -8.39 -25.53
N LEU A 289 -0.12 -8.33 -24.21
CA LEU A 289 1.01 -7.74 -23.52
C LEU A 289 2.20 -8.68 -23.69
N PRO A 290 3.41 -8.17 -23.95
CA PRO A 290 4.59 -9.01 -23.83
C PRO A 290 4.52 -9.68 -22.45
N PRO A 291 4.88 -10.98 -22.33
CA PRO A 291 4.78 -11.66 -21.06
C PRO A 291 5.45 -10.79 -20.01
N ALA A 292 4.69 -10.40 -18.98
CA ALA A 292 5.24 -9.71 -17.83
C ALA A 292 6.45 -10.53 -17.46
N ALA A 293 7.65 -9.95 -17.57
CA ALA A 293 8.88 -10.71 -17.42
C ALA A 293 8.99 -11.12 -15.96
N SER A 294 8.31 -12.21 -15.61
CA SER A 294 8.48 -12.93 -14.37
C SER A 294 9.73 -13.75 -14.59
N TRP A 295 10.84 -13.16 -14.20
CA TRP A 295 11.99 -13.95 -13.88
C TRP A 295 11.49 -14.92 -12.79
N GLN A 296 11.66 -16.23 -13.03
CA GLN A 296 11.51 -17.28 -12.02
C GLN A 296 12.83 -18.02 -11.99
N ALA A 297 13.40 -18.13 -10.81
CA ALA A 297 14.69 -18.77 -10.66
C ALA A 297 14.53 -19.86 -9.59
N SER A 298 15.17 -21.00 -9.84
CA SER A 298 15.06 -22.18 -8.99
C SER A 298 16.46 -22.71 -8.72
N VAL A 299 16.63 -23.31 -7.55
CA VAL A 299 17.87 -23.92 -7.12
C VAL A 299 17.61 -25.35 -6.70
N SER A 300 18.46 -26.27 -7.15
CA SER A 300 18.62 -27.60 -6.57
C SER A 300 20.02 -27.74 -5.95
N GLY A 301 20.12 -28.45 -4.82
CA GLY A 301 21.35 -28.50 -4.01
C GLY A 301 21.51 -27.31 -3.06
N SER A 302 22.74 -26.89 -2.76
CA SER A 302 23.07 -25.89 -1.73
C SER A 302 23.16 -24.42 -2.21
N GLY A 303 22.53 -24.09 -3.35
CA GLY A 303 22.54 -22.72 -3.91
C GLY A 303 21.44 -21.80 -3.34
N ALA A 304 21.32 -20.58 -3.86
CA ALA A 304 20.16 -19.70 -3.61
C ALA A 304 19.82 -18.85 -4.84
N VAL A 305 18.60 -18.33 -4.86
CA VAL A 305 18.07 -17.50 -5.94
C VAL A 305 17.43 -16.23 -5.39
N ALA A 306 17.48 -15.15 -6.18
CA ALA A 306 16.75 -13.92 -5.90
C ALA A 306 16.28 -13.21 -7.17
N GLN A 307 15.23 -12.40 -7.00
CA GLN A 307 14.49 -11.71 -8.06
C GLN A 307 14.04 -10.31 -7.65
N GLU A 308 13.71 -9.48 -8.65
CA GLU A 308 13.32 -8.06 -8.47
C GLU A 308 14.31 -7.26 -7.59
N GLY A 309 15.62 -7.53 -7.71
CA GLY A 309 16.67 -6.83 -6.95
C GLY A 309 16.99 -7.43 -5.57
N GLY A 310 16.43 -8.60 -5.25
CA GLY A 310 16.80 -9.35 -4.05
C GLY A 310 18.20 -9.99 -4.11
N ASN A 311 18.66 -10.46 -2.95
CA ASN A 311 19.95 -11.10 -2.74
C ASN A 311 19.82 -12.61 -2.53
N ALA A 312 20.60 -13.40 -3.29
CA ALA A 312 20.54 -14.85 -3.32
C ALA A 312 21.78 -15.46 -2.64
N LEU A 313 21.66 -16.02 -1.43
CA LEU A 313 22.80 -16.58 -0.69
C LEU A 313 22.63 -18.06 -0.36
N GLY A 314 23.44 -18.90 -1.03
CA GLY A 314 23.47 -20.34 -0.80
C GLY A 314 24.16 -20.70 0.53
N GLU A 315 24.21 -21.99 0.83
CA GLU A 315 24.77 -22.47 2.08
C GLU A 315 26.26 -22.09 2.20
N ARG A 316 26.63 -21.40 3.29
CA ARG A 316 27.97 -20.82 3.56
C ARG A 316 28.39 -19.66 2.63
N ALA A 317 27.48 -19.13 1.82
CA ALA A 317 27.76 -17.97 0.98
C ALA A 317 27.85 -16.68 1.82
N VAL A 318 28.89 -15.88 1.56
CA VAL A 318 29.07 -14.55 2.12
C VAL A 318 28.89 -13.55 0.99
N GLN A 319 27.80 -12.77 1.02
CA GLN A 319 27.63 -11.70 0.03
C GLN A 319 28.46 -10.50 0.44
N ILE A 320 29.31 -10.03 -0.46
CA ILE A 320 30.07 -8.80 -0.29
C ILE A 320 29.70 -7.92 -1.47
N GLY A 321 28.98 -6.83 -1.19
CA GLY A 321 28.53 -5.87 -2.20
C GLY A 321 29.28 -4.53 -2.07
N GLY A 322 29.58 -3.90 -3.21
CA GLY A 322 30.36 -2.66 -3.31
C GLY A 322 31.77 -2.87 -3.89
N ASP A 323 32.50 -1.78 -4.15
CA ASP A 323 33.92 -1.83 -4.56
C ASP A 323 34.79 -2.13 -3.33
N ASN A 324 35.34 -3.34 -3.28
CA ASN A 324 36.16 -3.80 -2.17
C ASN A 324 37.64 -3.61 -2.50
N SER A 325 38.28 -2.60 -1.92
CA SER A 325 39.71 -2.28 -2.10
C SER A 325 40.65 -3.00 -1.10
N GLY A 326 40.12 -3.94 -0.30
CA GLY A 326 40.85 -4.68 0.73
C GLY A 326 40.80 -6.21 0.56
N THR A 327 41.54 -6.94 1.41
CA THR A 327 41.59 -8.42 1.36
C THR A 327 40.35 -9.02 2.03
N ILE A 328 39.63 -9.90 1.33
CA ILE A 328 38.53 -10.68 1.90
C ILE A 328 39.12 -11.93 2.55
N VAL A 329 39.05 -12.03 3.87
CA VAL A 329 39.54 -13.21 4.59
C VAL A 329 38.35 -14.00 5.12
N SER A 330 38.04 -15.11 4.46
CA SER A 330 37.02 -16.09 4.90
C SER A 330 37.59 -17.00 6.01
N GLY A 331 38.15 -16.38 7.04
CA GLY A 331 38.84 -17.07 8.13
C GLY A 331 39.45 -16.07 9.09
N THR A 332 39.13 -16.21 10.37
CA THR A 332 39.45 -15.32 11.48
C THR A 332 40.94 -14.95 11.59
N GLN A 333 41.27 -13.67 11.80
CA GLN A 333 42.35 -13.27 12.71
C GLN A 333 42.26 -11.79 13.15
N ILE A 334 42.40 -11.58 14.46
CA ILE A 334 42.38 -10.29 15.16
C ILE A 334 43.78 -9.67 15.08
N VAL A 335 43.89 -8.40 14.64
CA VAL A 335 45.06 -7.56 14.98
C VAL A 335 44.60 -6.13 15.32
N LYS A 336 45.01 -5.66 16.50
CA LYS A 336 44.83 -4.29 17.01
C LYS A 336 45.75 -3.33 16.25
N HIS A 337 45.23 -2.22 15.74
CA HIS A 337 45.99 -0.97 15.67
C HIS A 337 45.10 0.27 15.85
N TYR A 338 45.47 1.08 16.84
CA TYR A 338 45.03 2.46 17.03
C TYR A 338 45.65 3.35 15.94
N TYR A 339 44.85 4.21 15.31
CA TYR A 339 45.34 5.42 14.65
C TYR A 339 44.49 6.62 15.08
N GLN A 340 45.11 7.51 15.86
CA GLN A 340 44.80 8.93 15.83
C GLN A 340 45.52 9.55 14.63
N ALA A 341 44.79 10.28 13.78
CA ALA A 341 45.38 11.28 12.90
C ALA A 341 44.39 12.44 12.71
N ALA A 342 44.85 13.64 13.05
CA ALA A 342 44.20 14.90 12.75
C ALA A 342 44.27 15.18 11.24
N GLY A 343 43.13 15.48 10.61
CA GLY A 343 43.03 15.80 9.19
C GLY A 343 41.63 15.47 8.70
N GLY A 344 40.81 16.48 8.41
CA GLY A 344 39.42 16.30 8.00
C GLY A 344 39.30 15.46 6.73
N SER A 345 38.73 14.27 6.88
CA SER A 345 38.23 13.45 5.76
C SER A 345 36.82 12.98 6.10
N GLU A 346 35.93 13.08 5.11
CA GLU A 346 34.52 12.70 5.23
C GLU A 346 34.40 11.18 5.35
N ALA A 347 33.89 10.69 6.48
CA ALA A 347 33.69 9.27 6.75
C ALA A 347 32.23 8.88 6.50
N HIS A 348 32.03 7.78 5.76
CA HIS A 348 30.74 7.11 5.63
C HIS A 348 30.46 6.26 6.87
N VAL A 349 29.31 6.46 7.52
CA VAL A 349 28.92 5.77 8.76
C VAL A 349 27.76 4.81 8.48
N ALA A 350 27.84 3.59 9.01
CA ALA A 350 26.75 2.61 8.91
C ALA A 350 25.64 2.92 9.96
N LEU A 351 24.40 2.49 9.70
CA LEU A 351 23.27 2.81 10.59
C LEU A 351 23.47 2.26 12.02
N ASN A 352 24.07 1.07 12.15
CA ASN A 352 24.41 0.46 13.44
C ASN A 352 25.56 1.19 14.17
N GLU A 353 26.26 2.12 13.53
CA GLU A 353 27.28 2.92 14.17
C GLU A 353 26.73 4.28 14.64
N VAL A 354 25.54 4.67 14.17
CA VAL A 354 24.95 6.00 14.40
C VAL A 354 24.83 6.32 15.89
N LEU A 355 24.27 5.40 16.68
CA LEU A 355 24.12 5.62 18.12
C LEU A 355 25.46 5.58 18.87
N GLY A 356 26.49 4.97 18.29
CA GLY A 356 27.86 4.97 18.80
C GLY A 356 28.60 6.30 18.60
N LEU A 357 28.09 7.18 17.72
CA LEU A 357 28.70 8.48 17.46
C LEU A 357 28.49 9.50 18.60
N GLY A 358 27.52 9.27 19.46
CA GLY A 358 27.25 10.14 20.61
C GLY A 358 25.79 10.11 21.05
N ASN A 359 25.53 10.71 22.21
CA ASN A 359 24.20 10.71 22.80
C ASN A 359 23.24 11.73 22.15
N ARG A 360 23.73 12.70 21.37
CA ARG A 360 22.90 13.77 20.80
C ARG A 360 23.20 13.90 19.32
N LEU A 361 22.25 13.49 18.49
CA LEU A 361 22.44 13.36 17.04
C LEU A 361 21.36 14.16 16.30
N ALA A 362 21.77 14.85 15.24
CA ALA A 362 20.89 15.52 14.30
C ALA A 362 21.03 14.86 12.93
N ILE A 363 20.00 14.10 12.51
CA ILE A 363 19.94 13.45 11.21
C ILE A 363 19.30 14.40 10.20
N ILE A 364 20.12 14.96 9.31
CA ILE A 364 19.68 15.95 8.32
C ILE A 364 19.68 15.36 6.91
N GLY A 365 18.75 15.74 6.04
CA GLY A 365 18.71 15.21 4.68
C GLY A 365 17.57 15.76 3.83
N GLY A 366 17.66 15.57 2.51
CA GLY A 366 16.61 16.01 1.57
C GLY A 366 15.23 15.38 1.82
N PRO A 367 14.16 15.88 1.19
CA PRO A 367 12.87 15.18 1.21
C PRO A 367 13.02 13.77 0.63
N GLY A 368 12.30 12.79 1.19
CA GLY A 368 12.30 11.41 0.70
C GLY A 368 13.56 10.57 0.99
N CYS A 369 14.58 11.11 1.68
CA CYS A 369 15.82 10.35 1.96
C CYS A 369 15.72 9.33 3.12
N GLY A 370 14.53 9.10 3.70
CA GLY A 370 14.32 8.05 4.71
C GLY A 370 14.64 8.43 6.16
N LYS A 371 14.70 9.71 6.54
CA LYS A 371 14.97 10.16 7.92
C LYS A 371 14.00 9.57 8.96
N THR A 372 12.70 9.67 8.70
CA THR A 372 11.66 9.08 9.56
C THR A 372 11.79 7.56 9.62
N THR A 373 12.10 6.92 8.49
CA THR A 373 12.37 5.47 8.42
C THR A 373 13.53 5.06 9.31
N VAL A 374 14.60 5.87 9.40
CA VAL A 374 15.71 5.64 10.32
C VAL A 374 15.25 5.67 11.79
N LEU A 375 14.43 6.65 12.18
CA LEU A 375 13.90 6.70 13.54
C LEU A 375 12.97 5.52 13.83
N LEU A 376 12.08 5.16 12.90
CA LEU A 376 11.19 4.01 13.05
C LEU A 376 11.96 2.69 13.16
N HIS A 377 13.04 2.54 12.40
CA HIS A 377 13.92 1.37 12.51
C HIS A 377 14.60 1.29 13.89
N MET A 378 15.08 2.42 14.42
CA MET A 378 15.63 2.51 15.78
C MET A 378 14.59 2.12 16.84
N ALA A 379 13.37 2.67 16.73
CA ALA A 379 12.28 2.37 17.64
C ALA A 379 11.88 0.89 17.61
N TRP A 380 11.69 0.34 16.41
CA TRP A 380 11.35 -1.07 16.19
C TRP A 380 12.40 -2.02 16.77
N ALA A 381 13.68 -1.79 16.47
CA ALA A 381 14.74 -2.69 16.93
C ALA A 381 14.85 -2.70 18.46
N LEU A 382 14.71 -1.54 19.11
CA LEU A 382 14.69 -1.45 20.58
C LEU A 382 13.43 -2.05 21.19
N ALA A 383 12.25 -1.75 20.66
CA ALA A 383 10.99 -2.29 21.16
C ALA A 383 10.97 -3.82 21.06
N THR A 384 11.45 -4.39 19.95
CA THR A 384 11.57 -5.83 19.75
C THR A 384 12.50 -6.47 20.79
N SER A 385 13.66 -5.84 21.04
CA SER A 385 14.63 -6.31 22.04
C SER A 385 14.05 -6.26 23.46
N LEU A 386 13.36 -5.17 23.81
CA LEU A 386 12.70 -4.99 25.11
C LEU A 386 11.57 -6.01 25.34
N LEU A 387 10.76 -6.28 24.33
CA LEU A 387 9.67 -7.26 24.42
C LEU A 387 10.19 -8.70 24.54
N ALA A 388 11.30 -9.01 23.87
CA ALA A 388 11.93 -10.32 23.91
C ALA A 388 12.77 -10.52 25.19
N GLY A 389 13.18 -9.45 25.87
CA GLY A 389 14.12 -9.52 27.00
C GLY A 389 15.56 -9.87 26.57
N GLU A 390 15.89 -9.67 25.30
CA GLU A 390 17.16 -10.06 24.68
C GLU A 390 17.84 -8.83 24.01
N PRO A 391 19.17 -8.80 23.86
CA PRO A 391 19.87 -7.65 23.30
C PRO A 391 19.69 -7.52 21.78
N GLU A 392 19.21 -8.56 21.09
CA GLU A 392 18.92 -8.54 19.66
C GLU A 392 17.43 -8.20 19.39
N PRO A 393 17.12 -7.44 18.32
CA PRO A 393 18.01 -6.95 17.26
C PRO A 393 18.75 -5.62 17.56
N ALA A 394 18.60 -5.03 18.75
CA ALA A 394 19.20 -3.72 19.06
C ALA A 394 20.74 -3.72 18.96
N HIS A 395 21.38 -4.82 19.33
CA HIS A 395 22.82 -4.98 19.21
C HIS A 395 23.28 -4.97 17.74
N SER A 396 22.81 -5.91 16.93
CA SER A 396 23.24 -6.02 15.53
C SER A 396 22.79 -4.85 14.64
N ARG A 397 21.58 -4.32 14.87
CA ARG A 397 20.98 -3.27 14.01
C ARG A 397 21.36 -1.84 14.42
N LEU A 398 21.58 -1.60 15.72
CA LEU A 398 21.84 -0.24 16.25
C LEU A 398 23.22 -0.09 16.90
N GLY A 399 24.00 -1.17 16.99
CA GLY A 399 25.32 -1.19 17.63
C GLY A 399 25.28 -1.00 19.15
N LEU A 400 24.09 -1.15 19.77
CA LEU A 400 23.95 -0.98 21.21
C LEU A 400 24.51 -2.20 21.93
N THR A 401 25.63 -2.02 22.61
CA THR A 401 26.26 -3.06 23.42
C THR A 401 25.95 -2.82 24.89
N VAL A 402 24.72 -3.15 25.29
CA VAL A 402 24.20 -3.00 26.67
C VAL A 402 23.51 -4.29 27.11
N ALA A 403 23.41 -4.52 28.42
CA ALA A 403 22.64 -5.64 28.93
C ALA A 403 21.13 -5.46 28.63
N PRO A 404 20.34 -6.54 28.51
CA PRO A 404 18.90 -6.43 28.25
C PRO A 404 18.15 -5.54 29.26
N SER A 405 18.55 -5.58 30.54
CA SER A 405 18.00 -4.73 31.61
C SER A 405 18.34 -3.24 31.50
N GLU A 406 19.28 -2.89 30.62
CA GLU A 406 19.77 -1.53 30.39
C GLU A 406 19.35 -0.98 29.01
N LEU A 407 18.55 -1.75 28.25
CA LEU A 407 18.03 -1.29 26.97
C LEU A 407 17.17 -0.03 27.15
N PRO A 408 17.44 1.05 26.40
CA PRO A 408 16.68 2.27 26.54
C PRO A 408 15.28 2.12 25.93
N LEU A 409 14.27 2.68 26.61
CA LEU A 409 12.92 2.78 26.09
C LEU A 409 12.91 3.76 24.88
N PRO A 410 12.51 3.33 23.68
CA PRO A 410 12.38 4.23 22.54
C PRO A 410 11.10 5.07 22.68
N ILE A 411 11.23 6.38 22.57
CA ILE A 411 10.09 7.32 22.57
C ILE A 411 10.12 8.12 21.28
N LEU A 412 9.19 7.85 20.36
CA LEU A 412 9.05 8.57 19.10
C LEU A 412 8.07 9.73 19.25
N VAL A 413 8.48 10.93 18.81
CA VAL A 413 7.70 12.17 18.99
C VAL A 413 7.74 13.01 17.72
N PRO A 414 6.60 13.20 17.04
CA PRO A 414 6.50 14.15 15.93
C PRO A 414 6.56 15.60 16.46
N LEU A 415 7.56 16.37 16.03
CA LEU A 415 7.76 17.75 16.50
C LEU A 415 6.68 18.72 15.99
N ALA A 416 6.05 18.41 14.86
CA ALA A 416 4.88 19.15 14.37
C ALA A 416 3.67 19.02 15.33
N SER A 417 3.50 17.87 15.97
CA SER A 417 2.45 17.65 16.99
C SER A 417 2.73 18.46 18.25
N PHE A 418 4.00 18.54 18.68
CA PHE A 418 4.39 19.41 19.80
C PHE A 418 4.13 20.89 19.51
N ALA A 419 4.48 21.36 18.31
CA ALA A 419 4.19 22.73 17.89
C ALA A 419 2.68 23.03 17.92
N ARG A 420 1.86 22.09 17.44
CA ARG A 420 0.39 22.19 17.49
C ARG A 420 -0.14 22.25 18.92
N TYR A 421 0.37 21.40 19.80
CA TYR A 421 0.00 21.40 21.22
C TYR A 421 0.27 22.76 21.87
N ARG A 422 1.46 23.34 21.65
CA ARG A 422 1.80 24.67 22.18
C ARG A 422 0.86 25.77 21.69
N ARG A 423 0.39 25.69 20.43
CA ARG A 423 -0.55 26.64 19.86
C ARG A 423 -1.94 26.58 20.51
N GLN A 424 -2.31 25.41 21.02
CA GLN A 424 -3.59 25.18 21.68
C GLN A 424 -3.57 25.59 23.16
N LEU A 425 -2.39 25.85 23.75
CA LEU A 425 -2.29 26.32 25.12
C LEU A 425 -2.80 27.77 25.26
N PRO A 426 -3.49 28.11 26.35
CA PRO A 426 -3.85 29.49 26.67
C PRO A 426 -2.61 30.40 26.73
N ALA A 427 -2.75 31.68 26.37
CA ALA A 427 -1.65 32.65 26.37
C ALA A 427 -0.92 32.73 27.74
N GLY A 428 -1.67 32.61 28.84
CA GLY A 428 -1.18 32.59 30.22
C GLY A 428 -0.77 31.22 30.77
N ALA A 429 -0.69 30.17 29.93
CA ALA A 429 -0.35 28.84 30.40
C ALA A 429 1.02 28.84 31.14
N PRO A 430 1.13 28.17 32.30
CA PRO A 430 2.36 28.05 33.05
C PRO A 430 3.55 27.57 32.21
N ALA A 431 4.77 28.02 32.55
CA ALA A 431 5.97 27.65 31.80
C ALA A 431 6.21 26.13 31.74
N HIS A 432 5.81 25.37 32.77
CA HIS A 432 5.97 23.92 32.82
C HIS A 432 5.05 23.17 31.84
N GLU A 433 3.88 23.72 31.50
CA GLU A 433 2.95 23.13 30.51
C GLU A 433 3.47 23.30 29.08
N LYS A 434 4.27 24.35 28.82
CA LYS A 434 4.86 24.63 27.51
C LYS A 434 6.07 23.74 27.17
N THR A 435 6.46 22.82 28.05
CA THR A 435 7.68 22.02 27.89
C THR A 435 7.45 20.77 27.04
N LEU A 436 8.52 20.31 26.37
CA LEU A 436 8.48 19.08 25.57
C LEU A 436 8.21 17.84 26.43
N ALA A 437 8.72 17.79 27.68
CA ALA A 437 8.47 16.67 28.58
C ALA A 437 6.98 16.54 28.96
N THR A 438 6.32 17.66 29.25
CA THR A 438 4.87 17.68 29.54
C THR A 438 4.06 17.25 28.32
N PHE A 439 4.44 17.72 27.12
CA PHE A 439 3.81 17.27 25.89
C PHE A 439 3.97 15.77 25.66
N ILE A 440 5.17 15.21 25.81
CA ILE A 440 5.41 13.77 25.64
C ILE A 440 4.52 12.97 26.60
N SER A 441 4.43 13.39 27.86
CA SER A 441 3.56 12.75 28.85
C SER A 441 2.10 12.83 28.44
N HIS A 442 1.62 14.02 28.07
CA HIS A 442 0.25 14.20 27.60
C HIS A 442 -0.03 13.38 26.34
N HIS A 443 0.84 13.42 25.33
CA HIS A 443 0.66 12.75 24.05
C HIS A 443 0.61 11.23 24.23
N LEU A 444 1.60 10.62 24.90
CA LEU A 444 1.62 9.16 25.07
C LEU A 444 0.48 8.64 25.95
N ILE A 445 0.10 9.39 27.01
CA ILE A 445 -0.99 8.97 27.90
C ILE A 445 -2.37 9.19 27.24
N SER A 446 -2.58 10.29 26.52
CA SER A 446 -3.88 10.60 25.89
C SER A 446 -4.11 9.90 24.55
N SER A 447 -3.05 9.58 23.81
CA SER A 447 -3.15 9.10 22.41
C SER A 447 -2.91 7.59 22.25
N GLU A 448 -2.15 6.95 23.17
CA GLU A 448 -1.56 5.62 22.93
C GLU A 448 -1.74 4.61 24.09
N ALA A 449 -2.27 5.00 25.26
CA ALA A 449 -2.27 4.14 26.45
C ALA A 449 -3.69 3.90 27.04
N PRO A 450 -4.16 2.65 27.14
CA PRO A 450 -5.30 2.27 27.98
C PRO A 450 -4.91 2.06 29.46
N PHE A 451 -3.73 2.51 29.89
CA PHE A 451 -3.17 2.27 31.21
C PHE A 451 -3.39 3.47 32.15
N ASP A 452 -3.71 3.19 33.41
CA ASP A 452 -3.91 4.19 34.48
C ASP A 452 -2.56 4.73 35.00
N LEU A 453 -1.77 5.32 34.10
CA LEU A 453 -0.47 5.91 34.41
C LEU A 453 -0.63 7.32 34.98
N PRO A 454 0.14 7.71 36.01
CA PRO A 454 0.16 9.09 36.47
C PRO A 454 0.53 10.06 35.35
N VAL A 455 -0.14 11.22 35.31
CA VAL A 455 0.06 12.24 34.26
C VAL A 455 1.50 12.74 34.12
N ASP A 456 2.31 12.59 35.17
CA ASP A 456 3.71 12.99 35.23
C ASP A 456 4.69 11.82 35.07
N PHE A 457 4.23 10.61 34.73
CA PHE A 457 5.07 9.42 34.60
C PHE A 457 6.24 9.63 33.64
N PHE A 458 5.96 10.07 32.40
CA PHE A 458 7.01 10.32 31.43
C PHE A 458 7.83 11.56 31.78
N VAL A 459 7.26 12.54 32.50
CA VAL A 459 8.02 13.69 33.02
C VAL A 459 9.08 13.23 34.02
N ARG A 460 8.74 12.31 34.93
CA ARG A 460 9.68 11.68 35.88
C ARG A 460 10.71 10.83 35.14
N LEU A 461 10.28 9.99 34.19
CA LEU A 461 11.18 9.16 33.39
C LEU A 461 12.22 9.99 32.62
N LEU A 462 11.78 11.07 31.98
CA LEU A 462 12.66 11.99 31.25
C LEU A 462 13.53 12.84 32.18
N LYS A 463 13.14 13.03 33.44
CA LYS A 463 13.97 13.72 34.43
C LYS A 463 15.25 12.94 34.72
N ASP A 464 15.14 11.62 34.85
CA ASP A 464 16.26 10.72 35.16
C ASP A 464 17.10 10.40 33.91
N GLY A 465 16.46 10.28 32.74
CA GLY A 465 17.12 10.34 31.42
C GLY A 465 18.13 9.25 31.08
N ARG A 466 18.38 8.27 31.96
CA ARG A 466 19.43 7.23 31.79
C ARG A 466 19.01 6.05 30.90
N ASN A 467 17.71 5.77 30.78
CA ASN A 467 17.19 4.59 30.09
C ASN A 467 16.16 4.94 29.00
N VAL A 468 16.32 6.09 28.32
CA VAL A 468 15.42 6.52 27.24
C VAL A 468 16.23 6.90 26.00
N LEU A 469 15.74 6.49 24.83
CA LEU A 469 16.17 7.01 23.54
C LEU A 469 15.03 7.86 22.97
N LEU A 470 15.22 9.17 22.95
CA LEU A 470 14.22 10.10 22.44
C LEU A 470 14.43 10.33 20.94
N LEU A 471 13.42 9.97 20.14
CA LEU A 471 13.42 10.05 18.69
C LEU A 471 12.47 11.18 18.27
N LEU A 472 13.02 12.34 17.90
CA LEU A 472 12.25 13.55 17.60
C LEU A 472 12.19 13.76 16.09
N ASP A 473 11.01 13.55 15.50
CA ASP A 473 10.84 13.57 14.05
C ASP A 473 10.36 14.92 13.51
N GLY A 474 10.94 15.35 12.39
CA GLY A 474 10.38 16.40 11.55
C GLY A 474 10.50 17.82 12.13
N LEU A 475 11.69 18.24 12.59
CA LEU A 475 11.88 19.64 13.01
C LEU A 475 11.60 20.63 11.85
N ASP A 476 11.76 20.19 10.60
CA ASP A 476 11.41 20.96 9.40
C ASP A 476 9.89 21.07 9.13
N GLU A 477 9.06 20.23 9.75
CA GLU A 477 7.60 20.21 9.54
C GLU A 477 6.84 21.25 10.41
N VAL A 478 7.55 21.93 11.31
CA VAL A 478 6.99 23.06 12.07
C VAL A 478 6.70 24.23 11.12
N ALA A 479 5.51 24.81 11.23
CA ALA A 479 4.93 25.66 10.17
C ALA A 479 5.70 26.98 9.92
N ASN A 480 6.17 27.66 10.97
CA ASN A 480 6.87 28.95 10.85
C ASN A 480 8.20 28.98 11.63
N GLU A 481 9.07 29.93 11.29
CA GLU A 481 10.42 30.03 11.85
C GLU A 481 10.45 30.34 13.36
N GLY A 482 9.52 31.16 13.85
CA GLY A 482 9.41 31.49 15.27
C GLY A 482 9.01 30.26 16.11
N GLU A 483 7.97 29.54 15.71
CA GLU A 483 7.55 28.29 16.33
C GLU A 483 8.66 27.23 16.26
N ARG A 484 9.40 27.18 15.14
CA ARG A 484 10.53 26.24 14.98
C ARG A 484 11.67 26.56 15.94
N ALA A 485 12.01 27.84 16.13
CA ALA A 485 13.00 28.28 17.10
C ALA A 485 12.56 27.95 18.54
N GLU A 486 11.28 28.10 18.85
CA GLU A 486 10.68 27.72 20.12
C GLU A 486 10.71 26.21 20.37
N VAL A 487 10.40 25.39 19.37
CA VAL A 487 10.50 23.92 19.45
C VAL A 487 11.95 23.50 19.66
N ARG A 488 12.88 24.03 18.86
CA ARG A 488 14.32 23.83 19.00
C ARG A 488 14.81 24.20 20.40
N GLN A 489 14.38 25.34 20.95
CA GLN A 489 14.75 25.76 22.30
C GLN A 489 14.21 24.79 23.36
N SER A 490 12.99 24.27 23.19
CA SER A 490 12.45 23.25 24.10
C SER A 490 13.22 21.93 24.05
N VAL A 491 13.71 21.51 22.87
CA VAL A 491 14.62 20.36 22.75
C VAL A 491 15.93 20.64 23.50
N GLN A 492 16.53 21.82 23.33
CA GLN A 492 17.76 22.20 24.03
C GLN A 492 17.58 22.24 25.55
N ASN A 493 16.50 22.85 26.02
CA ASN A 493 16.18 22.92 27.45
C ASN A 493 15.97 21.53 28.05
N LEU A 494 15.39 20.59 27.29
CA LEU A 494 15.21 19.21 27.75
C LEU A 494 16.57 18.50 27.89
N VAL A 495 17.55 18.76 27.02
CA VAL A 495 18.83 18.04 27.08
C VAL A 495 19.91 18.76 27.90
N ALA A 496 19.81 20.07 28.13
CA ALA A 496 20.88 20.91 28.67
C ALA A 496 21.53 20.39 29.97
N SER A 497 20.76 19.81 30.88
CA SER A 497 21.25 19.26 32.15
C SER A 497 21.42 17.72 32.15
N ARG A 498 21.32 17.08 30.98
CA ARG A 498 21.20 15.62 30.83
C ARG A 498 22.16 15.08 29.77
N ASN A 499 23.44 14.98 30.11
CA ASN A 499 24.50 14.57 29.17
C ASN A 499 24.46 13.08 28.76
N ALA A 500 23.84 12.24 29.60
CA ALA A 500 23.65 10.81 29.30
C ALA A 500 22.39 10.53 28.46
N MET A 501 21.47 11.50 28.34
CA MET A 501 20.22 11.29 27.62
C MET A 501 20.50 11.15 26.12
N ARG A 502 20.01 10.05 25.54
CA ARG A 502 20.14 9.79 24.11
C ARG A 502 18.98 10.45 23.36
N VAL A 503 19.31 11.32 22.42
CA VAL A 503 18.34 12.07 21.59
C VAL A 503 18.79 12.07 20.13
N VAL A 504 17.88 11.70 19.26
CA VAL A 504 18.05 11.78 17.81
C VAL A 504 16.97 12.70 17.26
N VAL A 505 17.35 13.73 16.50
CA VAL A 505 16.43 14.69 15.88
C VAL A 505 16.56 14.61 14.38
N THR A 506 15.45 14.57 13.64
CA THR A 506 15.48 14.67 12.17
C THR A 506 15.09 16.07 11.69
N CYS A 507 15.71 16.52 10.60
CA CYS A 507 15.35 17.77 9.94
C CYS A 507 15.73 17.75 8.46
N ARG A 508 15.08 18.56 7.61
CA ARG A 508 15.58 18.83 6.26
C ARG A 508 16.88 19.63 6.31
N THR A 509 17.84 19.28 5.45
CA THR A 509 19.14 19.99 5.37
C THR A 509 18.97 21.49 5.16
N ILE A 510 18.06 21.90 4.27
CA ILE A 510 17.79 23.32 4.01
C ILE A 510 17.28 23.97 5.29
N ALA A 511 16.18 23.49 5.86
CA ALA A 511 15.57 24.05 7.07
C ALA A 511 16.52 24.08 8.28
N TYR A 512 17.38 23.07 8.42
CA TYR A 512 18.35 22.98 9.50
C TYR A 512 19.50 23.99 9.36
N ARG A 513 19.94 24.25 8.12
CA ARG A 513 21.06 25.17 7.81
C ARG A 513 20.61 26.61 7.56
N SER A 514 19.33 26.82 7.22
CA SER A 514 18.74 28.15 7.05
C SER A 514 18.17 28.64 8.38
N GLY A 515 18.72 29.73 8.92
CA GLY A 515 18.17 30.45 10.08
C GLY A 515 18.50 29.83 11.45
N GLY A 516 17.65 30.10 12.44
CA GLY A 516 17.83 29.74 13.87
C GLY A 516 17.53 28.28 14.23
N THR A 517 17.37 27.38 13.25
CA THR A 517 16.90 25.99 13.44
C THR A 517 17.97 25.04 13.95
N ALA A 518 19.25 25.31 13.66
CA ALA A 518 20.35 24.42 14.03
C ALA A 518 20.40 24.19 15.55
N LEU A 519 20.52 22.93 15.96
CA LEU A 519 20.71 22.59 17.38
C LEU A 519 22.12 23.00 17.83
N GLY A 520 22.31 23.20 19.14
CA GLY A 520 23.59 23.68 19.69
C GLY A 520 24.75 22.69 19.44
N GLY A 521 25.99 23.14 19.69
CA GLY A 521 27.23 22.39 19.38
C GLY A 521 27.38 21.01 20.05
N ASP A 522 26.51 20.68 20.99
CA ASP A 522 26.44 19.36 21.63
C ASP A 522 25.73 18.31 20.76
N PHE A 523 25.04 18.71 19.69
CA PHE A 523 24.45 17.79 18.71
C PHE A 523 25.42 17.52 17.57
N ARG A 524 25.70 16.24 17.33
CA ARG A 524 26.48 15.81 16.17
C ARG A 524 25.58 15.69 14.95
N GLU A 525 25.95 16.39 13.89
CA GLU A 525 25.23 16.36 12.62
C GLU A 525 25.61 15.14 11.79
N ILE A 526 24.60 14.49 11.25
CA ILE A 526 24.71 13.33 10.37
C ILE A 526 23.86 13.61 9.13
N ALA A 527 24.48 13.70 7.96
CA ALA A 527 23.77 13.96 6.72
C ALA A 527 23.39 12.66 5.99
N VAL A 528 22.10 12.50 5.67
CA VAL A 528 21.53 11.43 4.85
C VAL A 528 21.43 11.91 3.40
N GLN A 529 22.10 11.21 2.48
CA GLN A 529 22.02 11.49 1.05
C GLN A 529 20.89 10.69 0.40
N ALA A 530 20.20 11.30 -0.56
CA ALA A 530 19.30 10.57 -1.44
C ALA A 530 20.12 9.66 -2.37
N ALA A 531 19.66 8.43 -2.58
CA ALA A 531 20.20 7.60 -3.65
C ALA A 531 19.79 8.22 -5.00
N GLY A 532 20.75 8.77 -5.75
CA GLY A 532 20.51 9.37 -7.06
C GLY A 532 20.16 8.33 -8.14
N PRO A 533 19.65 8.75 -9.31
CA PRO A 533 19.52 7.87 -10.47
C PRO A 533 20.91 7.45 -10.94
N ARG A 534 21.14 6.15 -11.11
CA ARG A 534 22.40 5.59 -11.62
C ARG A 534 22.68 6.10 -13.05
N THR A 535 23.55 7.09 -13.19
CA THR A 535 24.27 7.31 -14.44
C THR A 535 25.23 6.15 -14.66
N ALA A 536 25.08 5.46 -15.79
CA ALA A 536 25.99 4.42 -16.24
C ALA A 536 27.35 5.04 -16.61
N HIS A 537 28.22 5.23 -15.63
CA HIS A 537 29.67 5.20 -15.80
C HIS A 537 30.35 5.16 -14.43
N ARG A 538 31.03 4.05 -14.18
CA ARG A 538 31.90 3.73 -13.03
C ARG A 538 31.24 3.75 -11.64
N ALA A 539 31.65 2.75 -10.88
CA ALA A 539 31.12 2.34 -9.60
C ALA A 539 31.39 3.41 -8.53
N ASP A 540 30.32 3.84 -7.86
CA ASP A 540 30.31 4.25 -6.46
C ASP A 540 28.82 4.34 -6.05
N GLY A 541 28.41 3.49 -5.12
CA GLY A 541 26.98 3.29 -4.82
C GLY A 541 26.71 2.81 -3.41
N ALA A 542 27.28 3.49 -2.42
CA ALA A 542 26.84 3.42 -1.02
C ALA A 542 26.02 4.67 -0.68
N SER A 543 24.80 4.51 -0.18
CA SER A 543 24.09 5.58 0.54
C SER A 543 24.76 5.72 1.91
N GLY A 544 25.81 6.53 2.00
CA GLY A 544 26.54 6.71 3.26
C GLY A 544 26.09 7.94 4.02
N LEU A 545 26.03 7.80 5.35
CA LEU A 545 25.81 8.91 6.28
C LEU A 545 27.13 9.67 6.44
N ARG A 546 27.13 11.00 6.26
CA ARG A 546 28.34 11.83 6.40
C ARG A 546 28.38 12.54 7.76
N LEU A 547 29.54 12.52 8.39
CA LEU A 547 29.84 13.24 9.63
C LEU A 547 30.33 14.67 9.36
N HIS A 548 29.80 15.65 10.09
CA HIS A 548 30.35 17.01 10.13
C HIS A 548 30.90 17.35 11.53
N PRO A 549 31.99 18.13 11.62
CA PRO A 549 32.51 18.59 12.90
C PRO A 549 31.51 19.54 13.59
N PRO A 550 31.50 19.62 14.94
CA PRO A 550 30.59 20.48 15.68
C PRO A 550 30.81 21.95 15.33
N ALA A 551 29.70 22.69 15.14
CA ALA A 551 29.74 24.11 14.82
C ALA A 551 30.28 24.91 16.02
N GLY A 552 31.53 25.39 15.94
CA GLY A 552 32.06 26.23 17.03
C GLY A 552 33.56 26.57 17.06
N GLN A 553 34.42 26.12 16.13
CA GLN A 553 35.83 26.51 16.16
C GLN A 553 36.25 27.21 14.85
N ARG A 554 36.27 28.55 14.89
CA ARG A 554 36.94 29.36 13.86
C ARG A 554 38.45 29.34 14.14
N ALA A 555 39.21 28.69 13.27
CA ALA A 555 40.66 28.86 13.19
C ALA A 555 41.00 30.01 12.20
N PRO A 556 42.09 30.77 12.44
CA PRO A 556 42.30 32.09 11.82
C PRO A 556 42.71 31.99 10.35
N GLN A 557 42.18 32.91 9.54
CA GLN A 557 42.56 33.08 8.14
C GLN A 557 44.05 33.44 8.03
N ARG A 558 44.85 32.53 7.44
CA ARG A 558 46.15 32.90 6.88
C ARG A 558 45.90 33.48 5.49
N ALA A 559 46.19 34.77 5.36
CA ALA A 559 46.37 35.44 4.09
C ALA A 559 47.62 34.88 3.39
N CYS A 560 47.48 34.51 2.11
CA CYS A 560 48.61 34.30 1.22
C CYS A 560 48.42 35.17 -0.02
N ARG A 561 49.23 36.25 -0.01
CA ARG A 561 49.77 37.11 -1.08
C ARG A 561 48.89 37.53 -2.25
#